data_AF-A0A949SZN3-F1
#
_entry.id   AF-A0A949SZN3-F1
#
_cell.length_a   1.000
_cell.length_b   1.000
_cell.length_c   1.000
_cell.angle_alpha   90.00
_cell.angle_beta   90.00
_cell.angle_gamma   90.00
#
_symmetry.space_group_name_H-M   'P 1'
#
loop_
_entity.id
_entity.type
_entity.pdbx_description
1 polymer ?
#
loop_
_entity_poly.entity_id
_entity_poly.type
_entity_poly.pdbx_seq_one_letter_code
_entity_poly.pdbx_strand_id
1 'polypeptide(L)'
;MLSPSEEKLQRALRWASLGLLLLLALAWWFRGGLPSPAEAQAELLRPPRQGATSRKLFLHKLNGYEYMVEPVAEYDCAGLVVSTNYTWRDMFALAGSPIDTPDLGMVWDMNLQSGDLHKVSFWSGEFTLNFQHAPGVKFYMENAGNTHVLAAGDDVYSQITSLRRGDQIRLRGALVNYYRTDWGPHWRKSSLTRTDTGNGACEVMFVEHVEVLQRGTPLWYFLYGAAFWLFVLSLAGQAALFVRWATRPRPRPALQEPAVLPQALQPAGQPRQVPLRPSPPAAPSPAKQAGRNQREVEPWH
;
A
#
# COMPACT_ATOMS: atom_id res chain seq x y z
N MET A 1 -11.02 7.23 35.09
CA MET A 1 -12.10 7.26 34.09
C MET A 1 -11.73 8.27 33.01
N LEU A 2 -12.22 8.09 31.77
CA LEU A 2 -12.12 9.11 30.74
C LEU A 2 -12.97 10.32 31.16
N SER A 3 -12.65 11.52 30.68
CA SER A 3 -13.54 12.68 30.87
C SER A 3 -14.77 12.56 29.96
N PRO A 4 -15.90 13.22 30.27
CA PRO A 4 -17.10 13.16 29.43
C PRO A 4 -16.86 13.57 27.96
N SER A 5 -15.93 14.50 27.71
CA SER A 5 -15.53 14.90 26.36
C SER A 5 -14.74 13.81 25.65
N GLU A 6 -13.84 13.11 26.36
CA GLU A 6 -13.09 11.97 25.80
C GLU A 6 -13.98 10.76 25.53
N GLU A 7 -14.99 10.49 26.35
CA GLU A 7 -15.96 9.43 26.09
C GLU A 7 -16.82 9.75 24.85
N LYS A 8 -17.25 11.00 24.69
CA LYS A 8 -17.95 11.47 23.48
C LYS A 8 -17.05 11.32 22.25
N LEU A 9 -15.79 11.75 22.34
CA LEU A 9 -14.82 11.61 21.26
C LEU A 9 -14.55 10.14 20.92
N GLN A 10 -14.34 9.28 21.92
CA GLN A 10 -14.14 7.84 21.71
C GLN A 10 -15.35 7.21 21.01
N ARG A 11 -16.58 7.59 21.40
CA ARG A 11 -17.80 7.12 20.75
C ARG A 11 -17.89 7.61 19.31
N ALA A 12 -17.56 8.88 19.04
CA ALA A 12 -17.54 9.44 17.70
C ALA A 12 -16.52 8.70 16.80
N LEU A 13 -15.30 8.47 17.30
CA LEU A 13 -14.26 7.72 16.58
C LEU A 13 -14.68 6.28 16.28
N ARG A 14 -15.37 5.60 17.20
CA ARG A 14 -15.90 4.25 16.97
C ARG A 14 -16.91 4.23 15.82
N TRP A 15 -17.89 5.14 15.85
CA TRP A 15 -18.88 5.25 14.76
C TRP A 15 -18.24 5.66 13.44
N ALA A 16 -17.26 6.57 13.46
CA ALA A 16 -16.49 6.93 12.28
C ALA A 16 -15.73 5.72 11.71
N SER A 17 -15.08 4.92 12.55
CA SER A 17 -14.40 3.68 12.12
C SER A 17 -15.36 2.68 11.50
N LEU A 18 -16.57 2.50 12.03
CA LEU A 18 -17.58 1.61 11.44
C LEU A 18 -18.04 2.12 10.06
N GLY A 19 -18.32 3.41 9.93
CA GLY A 19 -18.69 4.02 8.65
C GLY A 19 -17.56 3.93 7.61
N LEU A 20 -16.32 4.17 8.03
CA LEU A 20 -15.13 4.05 7.17
C LEU A 20 -14.86 2.61 6.76
N LEU A 21 -15.10 1.63 7.64
CA LEU A 21 -14.99 0.22 7.30
C LEU A 21 -16.02 -0.21 6.25
N LEU A 22 -17.27 0.29 6.37
CA LEU A 22 -18.30 0.08 5.36
C LEU A 22 -17.91 0.72 4.01
N LEU A 23 -17.44 1.97 4.04
CA LEU A 23 -16.97 2.66 2.83
C LEU A 23 -15.79 1.92 2.19
N LEU A 24 -14.85 1.40 3.00
CA LEU A 24 -13.74 0.57 2.53
C LEU A 24 -14.24 -0.69 1.83
N ALA A 25 -15.22 -1.40 2.41
CA ALA A 25 -15.79 -2.59 1.81
C ALA A 25 -16.49 -2.29 0.47
N LEU A 26 -17.31 -1.23 0.43
CA LEU A 26 -17.99 -0.79 -0.79
C LEU A 26 -16.98 -0.35 -1.87
N ALA A 27 -16.03 0.51 -1.50
CA ALA A 27 -15.02 1.00 -2.44
C ALA A 27 -14.10 -0.13 -2.92
N TRP A 28 -13.79 -1.11 -2.08
CA TRP A 28 -13.06 -2.31 -2.48
C TRP A 28 -13.84 -3.15 -3.49
N TRP A 29 -15.17 -3.25 -3.33
CA TRP A 29 -16.04 -4.01 -4.22
C TRP A 29 -16.21 -3.34 -5.59
N PHE A 30 -16.38 -2.02 -5.63
CA PHE A 30 -16.68 -1.29 -6.87
C PHE A 30 -15.44 -0.76 -7.61
N ARG A 31 -14.28 -0.65 -6.94
CA ARG A 31 -13.03 -0.29 -7.64
C ARG A 31 -12.63 -1.38 -8.63
N GLY A 32 -12.05 -0.99 -9.76
CA GLY A 32 -11.64 -1.93 -10.81
C GLY A 32 -12.79 -2.62 -11.57
N GLY A 33 -14.02 -2.12 -11.43
CA GLY A 33 -15.13 -2.52 -12.30
C GLY A 33 -14.78 -2.33 -13.77
N LEU A 34 -15.14 -3.32 -14.60
CA LEU A 34 -14.88 -3.29 -16.03
C LEU A 34 -16.02 -2.56 -16.76
N PRO A 35 -15.71 -1.78 -17.82
CA PRO A 35 -16.72 -1.06 -18.59
C PRO A 35 -17.67 -2.01 -19.32
N SER A 36 -18.87 -1.51 -19.57
CA SER A 36 -19.79 -2.10 -20.54
C SER A 36 -19.31 -1.87 -21.98
N PRO A 37 -19.81 -2.61 -22.98
CA PRO A 37 -19.46 -2.37 -24.39
C PRO A 37 -19.71 -0.95 -24.87
N ALA A 38 -20.72 -0.27 -24.32
CA ALA A 38 -21.06 1.12 -24.69
C ALA A 38 -20.06 2.15 -24.16
N GLU A 39 -19.29 1.80 -23.14
CA GLU A 39 -18.27 2.66 -22.53
C GLU A 39 -16.87 2.42 -23.13
N ALA A 40 -16.72 1.42 -24.00
CA ALA A 40 -15.45 1.10 -24.65
C ALA A 40 -15.12 2.15 -25.73
N GLN A 41 -13.91 2.71 -25.65
CA GLN A 41 -13.38 3.65 -26.63
C GLN A 41 -13.09 2.95 -27.95
N ALA A 42 -13.29 3.66 -29.07
CA ALA A 42 -13.18 3.09 -30.41
C ALA A 42 -11.78 2.56 -30.73
N GLU A 43 -10.75 3.15 -30.14
CA GLU A 43 -9.35 2.75 -30.26
C GLU A 43 -9.12 1.32 -29.76
N LEU A 44 -9.84 0.92 -28.71
CA LEU A 44 -9.74 -0.41 -28.12
C LEU A 44 -10.42 -1.48 -28.97
N LEU A 45 -11.27 -1.11 -29.93
CA LEU A 45 -12.03 -2.05 -30.75
C LEU A 45 -11.25 -2.54 -31.98
N ARG A 46 -9.91 -2.49 -31.91
CA ARG A 46 -9.01 -2.88 -32.99
C ARG A 46 -7.84 -3.66 -32.40
N PRO A 47 -7.28 -4.63 -33.16
CA PRO A 47 -6.09 -5.32 -32.72
C PRO A 47 -4.88 -4.36 -32.66
N PRO A 48 -3.88 -4.66 -31.80
CA PRO A 48 -2.62 -3.94 -31.78
C PRO A 48 -1.96 -3.89 -33.17
N ARG A 49 -1.35 -2.75 -33.50
CA ARG A 49 -0.59 -2.59 -34.74
C ARG A 49 0.86 -2.96 -34.48
N GLN A 50 1.34 -3.97 -35.19
CA GLN A 50 2.73 -4.42 -35.18
C GLN A 50 3.35 -4.18 -36.56
N GLY A 51 4.56 -3.64 -36.60
CA GLY A 51 5.27 -3.34 -37.85
C GLY A 51 6.76 -3.66 -37.78
N ALA A 52 7.41 -3.73 -38.94
CA ALA A 52 8.86 -3.88 -38.99
C ALA A 52 9.56 -2.68 -38.33
N THR A 53 10.59 -2.94 -37.54
CA THR A 53 11.43 -1.90 -36.95
C THR A 53 12.77 -1.79 -37.67
N SER A 54 13.32 -0.58 -37.72
CA SER A 54 14.69 -0.30 -38.17
C SER A 54 15.59 0.19 -37.03
N ARG A 55 15.06 0.20 -35.80
CA ARG A 55 15.78 0.65 -34.61
C ARG A 55 16.94 -0.30 -34.34
N LYS A 56 18.07 0.26 -33.91
CA LYS A 56 19.25 -0.51 -33.55
C LYS A 56 19.18 -0.91 -32.08
N LEU A 57 19.93 -1.95 -31.74
CA LEU A 57 20.29 -2.29 -30.37
C LEU A 57 20.85 -1.05 -29.64
N PHE A 58 20.43 -0.82 -28.39
CA PHE A 58 20.89 0.31 -27.59
C PHE A 58 20.97 -0.04 -26.09
N LEU A 59 21.78 0.75 -25.36
CA LEU A 59 21.84 0.70 -23.91
C LEU A 59 20.80 1.67 -23.33
N HIS A 60 19.99 1.19 -22.41
CA HIS A 60 18.95 1.95 -21.73
C HIS A 60 19.19 1.96 -20.22
N LYS A 61 18.88 3.08 -19.56
CA LYS A 61 18.99 3.24 -18.10
C LYS A 61 17.64 3.52 -17.50
N LEU A 62 17.26 2.72 -16.51
CA LEU A 62 16.01 2.91 -15.76
C LEU A 62 16.24 2.49 -14.31
N ASN A 63 15.79 3.31 -13.35
CA ASN A 63 15.86 3.03 -11.91
C ASN A 63 17.26 2.62 -11.39
N GLY A 64 18.34 3.14 -12.00
CA GLY A 64 19.72 2.82 -11.61
C GLY A 64 20.31 1.55 -12.23
N TYR A 65 19.58 0.90 -13.15
CA TYR A 65 20.04 -0.30 -13.86
C TYR A 65 20.26 -0.01 -15.34
N GLU A 66 21.18 -0.77 -15.94
CA GLU A 66 21.48 -0.73 -17.36
C GLU A 66 20.89 -1.97 -18.05
N TYR A 67 20.14 -1.71 -19.13
CA TYR A 67 19.47 -2.70 -19.93
C TYR A 67 20.03 -2.63 -21.34
N MET A 68 20.45 -3.76 -21.88
CA MET A 68 20.69 -3.89 -23.31
C MET A 68 19.37 -4.22 -24.00
N VAL A 69 18.93 -3.38 -24.92
CA VAL A 69 17.59 -3.44 -25.53
C VAL A 69 17.72 -3.62 -27.04
N GLU A 70 17.09 -4.67 -27.56
CA GLU A 70 16.99 -5.01 -28.98
C GLU A 70 15.54 -4.86 -29.44
N PRO A 71 15.21 -3.78 -30.16
CA PRO A 71 13.92 -3.67 -30.82
C PRO A 71 13.70 -4.74 -31.89
N VAL A 72 12.53 -5.38 -31.85
CA VAL A 72 12.15 -6.45 -32.79
C VAL A 72 10.91 -6.12 -33.61
N ALA A 73 10.07 -5.18 -33.17
CA ALA A 73 8.95 -4.66 -33.96
C ALA A 73 8.49 -3.28 -33.44
N GLU A 74 7.99 -2.41 -34.32
CA GLU A 74 7.21 -1.24 -33.90
C GLU A 74 5.86 -1.71 -33.36
N TYR A 75 5.35 -1.07 -32.30
CA TYR A 75 4.15 -1.53 -31.62
C TYR A 75 3.28 -0.39 -31.07
N ASP A 76 2.00 -0.47 -31.38
CA ASP A 76 0.95 0.47 -30.95
C ASP A 76 -0.28 -0.32 -30.54
N CYS A 77 -0.56 -0.33 -29.24
CA CYS A 77 -1.59 -1.15 -28.64
C CYS A 77 -2.53 -0.27 -27.82
N ALA A 78 -3.83 -0.35 -28.11
CA ALA A 78 -4.87 0.18 -27.26
C ALA A 78 -5.64 -0.99 -26.63
N GLY A 79 -5.91 -0.90 -25.33
CA GLY A 79 -6.51 -1.99 -24.57
C GLY A 79 -7.13 -1.53 -23.26
N LEU A 80 -8.03 -2.35 -22.73
CA LEU A 80 -8.57 -2.23 -21.40
C LEU A 80 -7.68 -3.02 -20.44
N VAL A 81 -7.20 -2.39 -19.37
CA VAL A 81 -6.43 -3.04 -18.31
C VAL A 81 -7.38 -3.90 -17.46
N VAL A 82 -7.19 -5.21 -17.47
CA VAL A 82 -7.97 -6.18 -16.67
C VAL A 82 -7.20 -6.70 -15.45
N SER A 83 -5.87 -6.63 -15.48
CA SER A 83 -5.00 -7.02 -14.36
C SER A 83 -3.68 -6.27 -14.39
N THR A 84 -3.07 -6.09 -13.22
CA THR A 84 -1.74 -5.50 -13.03
C THR A 84 -1.00 -6.33 -12.00
N ASN A 85 0.30 -6.59 -12.20
CA ASN A 85 1.11 -7.39 -11.26
C ASN A 85 1.85 -6.56 -10.19
N TYR A 86 1.84 -5.23 -10.29
CA TYR A 86 2.57 -4.38 -9.35
C TYR A 86 1.80 -4.08 -8.07
N THR A 87 2.56 -3.86 -7.01
CA THR A 87 2.11 -3.72 -5.63
C THR A 87 2.13 -2.27 -5.16
N TRP A 88 1.57 -2.03 -3.97
CA TRP A 88 1.68 -0.72 -3.30
C TRP A 88 3.14 -0.28 -3.09
N ARG A 89 4.10 -1.22 -3.03
CA ARG A 89 5.52 -0.89 -2.88
C ARG A 89 6.06 -0.20 -4.12
N ASP A 90 5.62 -0.63 -5.30
CA ASP A 90 6.03 -0.07 -6.60
C ASP A 90 5.45 1.34 -6.79
N MET A 91 4.22 1.56 -6.32
CA MET A 91 3.56 2.88 -6.31
C MET A 91 4.29 3.94 -5.46
N PHE A 92 5.02 3.52 -4.42
CA PHE A 92 5.82 4.41 -3.58
C PHE A 92 7.33 4.33 -3.90
N ALA A 93 7.72 3.64 -4.97
CA ALA A 93 9.12 3.34 -5.29
C ALA A 93 9.90 2.72 -4.09
N LEU A 94 9.19 2.03 -3.19
CA LEU A 94 9.72 1.39 -1.96
C LEU A 94 10.27 -0.01 -2.23
N ALA A 95 10.34 -0.46 -3.49
CA ALA A 95 10.87 -1.75 -3.88
C ALA A 95 12.13 -1.59 -4.74
N GLY A 96 13.28 -1.93 -4.15
CA GLY A 96 14.55 -2.15 -4.85
C GLY A 96 14.65 -3.57 -5.42
N SER A 97 13.61 -4.08 -6.10
CA SER A 97 13.74 -5.29 -6.94
C SER A 97 13.76 -4.88 -8.41
N PRO A 98 14.92 -4.87 -9.04
CA PRO A 98 15.09 -4.37 -10.40
C PRO A 98 14.70 -5.32 -11.55
N ILE A 99 13.99 -6.43 -11.25
CA ILE A 99 13.41 -7.37 -12.25
C ILE A 99 12.05 -6.95 -12.75
N ASP A 100 11.24 -6.32 -11.90
CA ASP A 100 9.79 -6.27 -12.13
C ASP A 100 9.39 -4.92 -12.67
N THR A 101 9.76 -4.65 -13.92
CA THR A 101 9.01 -3.66 -14.67
C THR A 101 7.58 -4.18 -14.87
N PRO A 102 6.56 -3.30 -14.82
CA PRO A 102 5.17 -3.72 -14.63
C PRO A 102 4.64 -4.55 -15.80
N ASP A 103 3.83 -5.56 -15.48
CA ASP A 103 3.03 -6.31 -16.45
C ASP A 103 1.59 -5.81 -16.41
N LEU A 104 1.06 -5.58 -17.62
CA LEU A 104 -0.31 -5.17 -17.85
C LEU A 104 -1.05 -6.32 -18.56
N GLY A 105 -2.04 -6.88 -17.88
CA GLY A 105 -3.02 -7.74 -18.52
C GLY A 105 -4.04 -6.88 -19.24
N MET A 106 -4.11 -6.99 -20.57
CA MET A 106 -4.99 -6.17 -21.40
C MET A 106 -5.92 -7.03 -22.26
N VAL A 107 -7.09 -6.48 -22.54
CA VAL A 107 -8.04 -7.03 -23.52
C VAL A 107 -8.45 -5.96 -24.52
N TRP A 108 -8.77 -6.36 -25.74
CA TRP A 108 -9.17 -5.47 -26.82
C TRP A 108 -10.23 -6.11 -27.73
N ASP A 109 -10.72 -5.36 -28.71
CA ASP A 109 -11.54 -5.80 -29.83
C ASP A 109 -12.76 -6.65 -29.40
N MET A 110 -12.91 -7.89 -29.90
CA MET A 110 -14.09 -8.72 -29.66
C MET A 110 -14.42 -8.96 -28.18
N ASN A 111 -13.42 -8.97 -27.29
CA ASN A 111 -13.66 -9.13 -25.85
C ASN A 111 -14.41 -7.94 -25.24
N LEU A 112 -14.30 -6.75 -25.84
CA LEU A 112 -15.02 -5.55 -25.41
C LEU A 112 -16.41 -5.44 -26.05
N GLN A 113 -16.64 -6.16 -27.15
CA GLN A 113 -17.90 -6.15 -27.89
C GLN A 113 -18.85 -7.27 -27.45
N SER A 114 -18.32 -8.38 -26.88
CA SER A 114 -19.12 -9.56 -26.56
C SER A 114 -20.17 -9.35 -25.47
N GLY A 115 -19.97 -8.33 -24.62
CA GLY A 115 -20.80 -8.07 -23.43
C GLY A 115 -20.53 -9.03 -22.27
N ASP A 116 -19.67 -10.03 -22.45
CA ASP A 116 -19.43 -11.08 -21.46
C ASP A 116 -18.17 -10.85 -20.61
N LEU A 117 -17.40 -9.78 -20.85
CA LEU A 117 -16.13 -9.54 -20.17
C LEU A 117 -16.24 -9.53 -18.63
N HIS A 118 -17.36 -9.03 -18.09
CA HIS A 118 -17.63 -9.01 -16.64
C HIS A 118 -17.83 -10.40 -16.02
N LYS A 119 -17.97 -11.45 -16.85
CA LYS A 119 -18.09 -12.86 -16.44
C LYS A 119 -16.75 -13.59 -16.50
N VAL A 120 -15.66 -12.89 -16.85
CA VAL A 120 -14.31 -13.43 -16.91
C VAL A 120 -13.51 -12.91 -15.72
N SER A 121 -12.94 -13.85 -14.95
CA SER A 121 -11.99 -13.54 -13.89
C SER A 121 -10.59 -13.45 -14.49
N PHE A 122 -9.83 -12.41 -14.16
CA PHE A 122 -8.46 -12.19 -14.62
C PHE A 122 -7.50 -12.03 -13.44
N TRP A 123 -6.30 -12.57 -13.58
CA TRP A 123 -5.20 -12.32 -12.65
C TRP A 123 -3.85 -12.42 -13.34
N SER A 124 -2.89 -11.62 -12.89
CA SER A 124 -1.52 -11.69 -13.37
C SER A 124 -0.78 -12.82 -12.66
N GLY A 125 -0.12 -13.68 -13.43
CA GLY A 125 0.86 -14.63 -12.93
C GLY A 125 2.28 -14.09 -13.13
N GLU A 126 3.27 -14.96 -12.96
CA GLU A 126 4.64 -14.66 -13.38
C GLU A 126 4.68 -14.67 -14.91
N PHE A 127 4.77 -13.47 -15.50
CA PHE A 127 4.84 -13.23 -16.95
C PHE A 127 3.65 -13.71 -17.78
N THR A 128 2.50 -13.94 -17.16
CA THR A 128 1.30 -14.47 -17.81
C THR A 128 0.05 -13.71 -17.38
N LEU A 129 -0.89 -13.55 -18.31
CA LEU A 129 -2.26 -13.17 -17.99
C LEU A 129 -3.07 -14.46 -17.90
N ASN A 130 -3.60 -14.72 -16.72
CA ASN A 130 -4.47 -15.85 -16.49
C ASN A 130 -5.92 -15.40 -16.48
N PHE A 131 -6.80 -16.27 -16.95
CA PHE A 131 -8.23 -16.01 -16.99
C PHE A 131 -9.04 -17.27 -16.73
N GLN A 132 -10.26 -17.08 -16.22
CA GLN A 132 -11.21 -18.17 -15.97
C GLN A 132 -12.64 -17.68 -16.24
N HIS A 133 -13.44 -18.52 -16.90
CA HIS A 133 -14.85 -18.26 -17.13
C HIS A 133 -15.66 -19.57 -17.19
N ALA A 134 -16.97 -19.47 -17.00
CA ALA A 134 -17.87 -20.61 -17.14
C ALA A 134 -18.07 -20.98 -18.63
N PRO A 135 -18.54 -22.21 -18.94
CA PRO A 135 -18.95 -22.57 -20.29
C PRO A 135 -20.01 -21.60 -20.85
N GLY A 136 -19.91 -21.28 -22.15
CA GLY A 136 -20.86 -20.39 -22.84
C GLY A 136 -20.55 -18.89 -22.75
N VAL A 137 -19.57 -18.49 -21.93
CA VAL A 137 -19.01 -17.13 -21.93
C VAL A 137 -18.21 -16.90 -23.21
N LYS A 138 -18.51 -15.82 -23.94
CA LYS A 138 -17.78 -15.43 -25.16
C LYS A 138 -16.50 -14.69 -24.80
N PHE A 139 -15.38 -15.40 -24.86
CA PHE A 139 -14.03 -14.87 -24.65
C PHE A 139 -13.09 -15.32 -25.76
N TYR A 140 -12.33 -14.38 -26.32
CA TYR A 140 -11.44 -14.55 -27.46
C TYR A 140 -10.00 -14.38 -26.97
N MET A 141 -9.23 -15.46 -26.90
CA MET A 141 -7.89 -15.45 -26.30
C MET A 141 -6.91 -14.61 -27.12
N GLU A 142 -7.05 -14.62 -28.45
CA GLU A 142 -6.29 -13.80 -29.40
C GLU A 142 -6.46 -12.29 -29.20
N ASN A 143 -7.49 -11.89 -28.44
CA ASN A 143 -7.82 -10.52 -28.11
C ASN A 143 -7.57 -10.18 -26.64
N ALA A 144 -6.65 -10.92 -26.02
CA ALA A 144 -6.14 -10.71 -24.68
C ALA A 144 -4.63 -10.96 -24.65
N GLY A 145 -3.89 -10.18 -23.87
CA GLY A 145 -2.43 -10.29 -23.82
C GLY A 145 -1.85 -9.82 -22.50
N ASN A 146 -0.69 -10.35 -22.17
CA ASN A 146 0.14 -9.85 -21.08
C ASN A 146 1.28 -9.05 -21.67
N THR A 147 1.28 -7.75 -21.44
CA THR A 147 2.36 -6.87 -21.87
C THR A 147 3.27 -6.55 -20.69
N HIS A 148 4.47 -7.09 -20.72
CA HIS A 148 5.55 -6.68 -19.84
C HIS A 148 6.20 -5.40 -20.37
N VAL A 149 6.24 -4.36 -19.55
CA VAL A 149 6.60 -3.02 -20.00
C VAL A 149 7.98 -2.61 -19.51
N LEU A 150 8.88 -2.17 -20.40
CA LEU A 150 10.10 -1.44 -20.08
C LEU A 150 9.89 0.04 -20.42
N ALA A 151 9.83 0.91 -19.41
CA ALA A 151 9.57 2.33 -19.63
C ALA A 151 10.78 3.05 -20.24
N ALA A 152 10.56 3.96 -21.19
CA ALA A 152 11.64 4.75 -21.79
C ALA A 152 12.29 5.78 -20.85
N GLY A 153 11.68 6.04 -19.70
CA GLY A 153 12.21 6.91 -18.65
C GLY A 153 11.26 7.01 -17.46
N ASP A 154 11.67 7.77 -16.45
CA ASP A 154 10.97 7.83 -15.15
C ASP A 154 9.55 8.42 -15.24
N ASP A 155 9.31 9.38 -16.15
CA ASP A 155 7.98 9.93 -16.40
C ASP A 155 7.03 8.86 -16.95
N VAL A 156 7.47 8.14 -17.98
CA VAL A 156 6.70 7.05 -18.58
C VAL A 156 6.45 5.95 -17.55
N TYR A 157 7.47 5.61 -16.75
CA TYR A 157 7.35 4.65 -15.65
C TYR A 157 6.28 5.08 -14.62
N SER A 158 6.28 6.36 -14.24
CA SER A 158 5.29 6.92 -13.32
C SER A 158 3.87 6.87 -13.91
N GLN A 159 3.72 7.12 -15.21
CA GLN A 159 2.44 6.99 -15.89
C GLN A 159 1.95 5.53 -15.89
N ILE A 160 2.81 4.56 -16.21
CA ILE A 160 2.46 3.13 -16.24
C ILE A 160 2.07 2.61 -14.85
N THR A 161 2.83 2.97 -13.82
CA THR A 161 2.55 2.58 -12.43
C THR A 161 1.32 3.26 -11.84
N SER A 162 0.81 4.32 -12.49
CA SER A 162 -0.46 4.96 -12.15
C SER A 162 -1.69 4.26 -12.77
N LEU A 163 -1.49 3.36 -13.73
CA LEU A 163 -2.57 2.67 -14.42
C LEU A 163 -3.30 1.73 -13.46
N ARG A 164 -4.56 1.42 -13.73
CA ARG A 164 -5.32 0.53 -12.85
C ARG A 164 -6.24 -0.34 -13.66
N ARG A 165 -6.64 -1.47 -13.07
CA ARG A 165 -7.73 -2.28 -13.61
C ARG A 165 -8.94 -1.38 -13.89
N GLY A 166 -9.52 -1.54 -15.08
CA GLY A 166 -10.62 -0.73 -15.60
C GLY A 166 -10.18 0.45 -16.46
N ASP A 167 -8.90 0.85 -16.44
CA ASP A 167 -8.41 1.93 -17.32
C ASP A 167 -8.34 1.46 -18.77
N GLN A 168 -8.79 2.33 -19.68
CA GLN A 168 -8.66 2.19 -21.12
C GLN A 168 -7.47 3.02 -21.56
N ILE A 169 -6.46 2.35 -22.13
CA ILE A 169 -5.16 2.95 -22.38
C ILE A 169 -4.70 2.71 -23.81
N ARG A 170 -3.72 3.50 -24.23
CA ARG A 170 -2.92 3.25 -25.42
C ARG A 170 -1.44 3.38 -25.09
N LEU A 171 -0.67 2.39 -25.51
CA LEU A 171 0.78 2.33 -25.37
C LEU A 171 1.41 2.37 -26.76
N ARG A 172 2.47 3.17 -26.91
CA ARG A 172 3.27 3.23 -28.14
C ARG A 172 4.75 3.10 -27.84
N GLY A 173 5.43 2.38 -28.73
CA GLY A 173 6.88 2.17 -28.69
C GLY A 173 7.27 0.99 -29.56
N ALA A 174 8.04 0.06 -29.02
CA ALA A 174 8.51 -1.12 -29.74
C ALA A 174 8.39 -2.39 -28.90
N LEU A 175 8.11 -3.52 -29.53
CA LEU A 175 8.41 -4.82 -28.93
C LEU A 175 9.93 -5.00 -28.91
N VAL A 176 10.47 -5.49 -27.80
CA VAL A 176 11.90 -5.59 -27.58
C VAL A 176 12.28 -6.91 -26.94
N ASN A 177 13.45 -7.43 -27.28
CA ASN A 177 14.19 -8.30 -26.38
C ASN A 177 15.06 -7.42 -25.49
N TYR A 178 15.27 -7.79 -24.23
CA TYR A 178 16.25 -7.09 -23.40
C TYR A 178 16.94 -8.03 -22.42
N TYR A 179 18.09 -7.62 -21.92
CA TYR A 179 18.68 -8.20 -20.72
C TYR A 179 19.30 -7.10 -19.88
N ARG A 180 19.53 -7.41 -18.60
CA ARG A 180 20.23 -6.51 -17.69
C ARG A 180 21.73 -6.78 -17.70
N THR A 181 22.51 -5.72 -17.90
CA THR A 181 23.94 -5.85 -18.14
C THR A 181 24.70 -6.42 -16.93
N ASP A 182 24.21 -6.19 -15.71
CA ASP A 182 24.81 -6.70 -14.47
C ASP A 182 24.60 -8.20 -14.24
N TRP A 183 23.66 -8.83 -14.95
CA TRP A 183 23.42 -10.29 -14.87
C TRP A 183 23.96 -11.07 -16.05
N GLY A 184 24.58 -10.39 -17.02
CA GLY A 184 25.00 -11.01 -18.27
C GLY A 184 23.83 -11.24 -19.25
N PRO A 185 24.11 -11.85 -20.42
CA PRO A 185 23.23 -11.83 -21.58
C PRO A 185 22.05 -12.81 -21.50
N HIS A 186 21.30 -12.79 -20.40
CA HIS A 186 20.05 -13.53 -20.22
C HIS A 186 18.89 -12.77 -20.86
N TRP A 187 18.76 -12.93 -22.18
CA TRP A 187 17.73 -12.27 -22.97
C TRP A 187 16.33 -12.70 -22.55
N ARG A 188 15.57 -11.72 -22.06
CA ARG A 188 14.12 -11.77 -22.05
C ARG A 188 13.64 -11.43 -23.45
N LYS A 189 12.82 -12.30 -24.04
CA LYS A 189 12.34 -12.15 -25.42
C LYS A 189 10.88 -11.76 -25.47
N SER A 190 10.52 -10.89 -26.42
CA SER A 190 9.12 -10.58 -26.70
C SER A 190 8.49 -11.66 -27.58
N SER A 191 7.23 -12.00 -27.31
CA SER A 191 6.39 -12.60 -28.34
C SER A 191 6.11 -11.62 -29.47
N LEU A 192 6.10 -12.12 -30.71
CA LEU A 192 5.67 -11.43 -31.93
C LEU A 192 4.39 -12.03 -32.52
N THR A 193 3.85 -13.07 -31.89
CA THR A 193 2.64 -13.79 -32.30
C THR A 193 1.50 -13.43 -31.33
N ARG A 194 0.24 -13.61 -31.73
CA ARG A 194 -0.95 -13.34 -30.89
C ARG A 194 -1.69 -14.60 -30.44
N THR A 195 -1.24 -15.77 -30.89
CA THR A 195 -1.90 -17.06 -30.68
C THR A 195 -1.04 -18.03 -29.87
N ASP A 196 0.14 -17.61 -29.44
CA ASP A 196 0.98 -18.36 -28.53
C ASP A 196 0.43 -18.29 -27.10
N THR A 197 0.70 -19.34 -26.34
CA THR A 197 0.19 -19.52 -24.97
C THR A 197 1.29 -20.02 -24.05
N GLY A 198 1.14 -19.79 -22.75
CA GLY A 198 2.09 -20.25 -21.74
C GLY A 198 3.37 -19.41 -21.66
N ASN A 199 4.46 -20.02 -21.20
CA ASN A 199 5.72 -19.35 -20.95
C ASN A 199 6.39 -18.95 -22.29
N GLY A 200 6.39 -17.65 -22.59
CA GLY A 200 6.87 -17.10 -23.87
C GLY A 200 5.83 -16.31 -24.67
N ALA A 201 4.55 -16.36 -24.28
CA ALA A 201 3.46 -15.62 -24.93
C ALA A 201 3.38 -14.12 -24.55
N CYS A 202 4.31 -13.65 -23.72
CA CYS A 202 4.32 -12.30 -23.20
C CYS A 202 4.91 -11.32 -24.23
N GLU A 203 4.19 -10.25 -24.54
CA GLU A 203 4.78 -9.13 -25.25
C GLU A 203 5.70 -8.36 -24.30
N VAL A 204 6.96 -8.17 -24.70
CA VAL A 204 7.90 -7.31 -23.97
C VAL A 204 8.00 -6.02 -24.74
N MET A 205 7.48 -4.93 -24.16
CA MET A 205 7.34 -3.65 -24.85
C MET A 205 8.21 -2.58 -24.21
N PHE A 206 9.10 -1.97 -24.99
CA PHE A 206 9.69 -0.69 -24.65
C PHE A 206 8.66 0.41 -24.92
N VAL A 207 8.15 1.02 -23.85
CA VAL A 207 7.06 2.01 -23.93
C VAL A 207 7.65 3.40 -23.89
N GLU A 208 7.33 4.19 -24.93
CA GLU A 208 7.75 5.58 -25.08
C GLU A 208 6.61 6.55 -24.80
N HIS A 209 5.38 6.13 -25.09
CA HIS A 209 4.19 6.95 -24.85
C HIS A 209 3.08 6.13 -24.21
N VAL A 210 2.46 6.75 -23.21
CA VAL A 210 1.28 6.26 -22.50
C VAL A 210 0.18 7.29 -22.69
N GLU A 211 -1.00 6.84 -23.05
CA GLU A 211 -2.19 7.67 -23.17
C GLU A 211 -3.31 6.97 -22.42
N VAL A 212 -3.91 7.66 -21.44
CA VAL A 212 -5.11 7.17 -20.75
C VAL A 212 -6.31 7.74 -21.48
N LEU A 213 -6.95 6.90 -22.30
CA LEU A 213 -8.13 7.27 -23.07
C LEU A 213 -9.33 7.48 -22.14
N GLN A 214 -9.48 6.61 -21.12
CA GLN A 214 -10.50 6.73 -20.10
C GLN A 214 -10.08 6.02 -18.81
N ARG A 215 -10.26 6.67 -17.66
CA ARG A 215 -10.09 6.02 -16.35
C ARG A 215 -11.29 5.13 -16.05
N GLY A 216 -11.05 3.98 -15.41
CA GLY A 216 -12.10 3.04 -15.04
C GLY A 216 -13.02 3.59 -13.95
N THR A 217 -12.67 3.34 -12.69
CA THR A 217 -13.47 3.77 -11.52
C THR A 217 -12.70 4.73 -10.60
N PRO A 218 -12.29 5.92 -11.09
CA PRO A 218 -11.38 6.82 -10.36
C PRO A 218 -11.95 7.24 -8.99
N LEU A 219 -13.25 7.50 -8.90
CA LEU A 219 -13.91 7.84 -7.63
C LEU A 219 -13.81 6.71 -6.60
N TRP A 220 -14.07 5.46 -7.00
CA TRP A 220 -14.00 4.32 -6.08
C TRP A 220 -12.58 4.04 -5.60
N TYR A 221 -11.60 4.20 -6.48
CA TYR A 221 -10.19 4.14 -6.08
C TYR A 221 -9.80 5.25 -5.09
N PHE A 222 -10.26 6.50 -5.34
CA PHE A 222 -10.04 7.62 -4.43
C PHE A 222 -10.68 7.36 -3.06
N LEU A 223 -11.96 6.98 -3.04
CA LEU A 223 -12.70 6.68 -1.83
C LEU A 223 -12.05 5.55 -1.03
N TYR A 224 -11.56 4.49 -1.70
CA TYR A 224 -10.83 3.41 -1.04
C TYR A 224 -9.57 3.93 -0.32
N GLY A 225 -8.73 4.71 -1.01
CA GLY A 225 -7.51 5.26 -0.43
C GLY A 225 -7.78 6.24 0.71
N ALA A 226 -8.73 7.16 0.52
CA ALA A 226 -9.11 8.14 1.55
C ALA A 226 -9.71 7.44 2.78
N ALA A 227 -10.63 6.49 2.58
CA ALA A 227 -11.25 5.74 3.67
C ALA A 227 -10.22 4.91 4.44
N PHE A 228 -9.22 4.33 3.76
CA PHE A 228 -8.13 3.59 4.40
C PHE A 228 -7.34 4.47 5.36
N TRP A 229 -6.86 5.63 4.90
CA TRP A 229 -6.04 6.52 5.74
C TRP A 229 -6.85 7.14 6.88
N LEU A 230 -8.09 7.54 6.63
CA LEU A 230 -8.98 8.04 7.67
C LEU A 230 -9.29 6.95 8.71
N PHE A 231 -9.44 5.69 8.29
CA PHE A 231 -9.65 4.56 9.19
C PHE A 231 -8.42 4.34 10.08
N VAL A 232 -7.21 4.34 9.51
CA VAL A 232 -5.94 4.25 10.26
C VAL A 232 -5.81 5.41 11.26
N LEU A 233 -6.08 6.65 10.86
CA LEU A 233 -6.06 7.81 11.74
C LEU A 233 -7.08 7.69 12.89
N SER A 234 -8.30 7.20 12.60
CA SER A 234 -9.31 6.95 13.63
C SER A 234 -8.85 5.89 14.64
N LEU A 235 -8.24 4.79 14.17
CA LEU A 235 -7.67 3.77 15.04
C LEU A 235 -6.52 4.30 15.90
N ALA A 236 -5.63 5.10 15.32
CA ALA A 236 -4.55 5.76 16.05
C ALA A 236 -5.09 6.69 17.14
N GLY A 237 -6.13 7.47 16.84
CA GLY A 237 -6.82 8.32 17.82
C GLY A 237 -7.43 7.51 18.97
N GLN A 238 -8.06 6.37 18.66
CA GLN A 238 -8.60 5.46 19.68
C GLN A 238 -7.50 4.84 20.54
N ALA A 239 -6.39 4.41 19.93
CA ALA A 239 -5.23 3.89 20.66
C ALA A 239 -4.63 4.95 21.58
N ALA A 240 -4.50 6.19 21.13
CA ALA A 240 -4.02 7.31 21.95
C ALA A 240 -4.93 7.56 23.16
N LEU A 241 -6.26 7.56 22.97
CA LEU A 241 -7.23 7.67 24.07
C LEU A 241 -7.12 6.49 25.05
N PHE A 242 -6.92 5.27 24.53
CA PHE A 242 -6.73 4.08 25.36
C PHE A 242 -5.45 4.14 26.19
N VAL A 243 -4.31 4.49 25.57
CA VAL A 243 -3.03 4.67 26.27
C VAL A 243 -3.18 5.74 27.34
N ARG A 244 -3.76 6.89 27.00
CA ARG A 244 -4.02 7.96 27.98
C ARG A 244 -4.92 7.51 29.13
N TRP A 245 -5.92 6.68 28.86
CA TRP A 245 -6.75 6.09 29.92
C TRP A 245 -5.96 5.12 30.80
N ALA A 246 -5.09 4.29 30.19
CA ALA A 246 -4.31 3.27 30.89
C ALA A 246 -3.18 3.87 31.76
N THR A 247 -2.55 4.96 31.31
CA THR A 247 -1.43 5.62 32.00
C THR A 247 -1.87 6.69 33.01
N ARG A 248 -3.16 7.00 33.10
CA ARG A 248 -3.66 7.95 34.10
C ARG A 248 -3.41 7.44 35.52
N PRO A 249 -2.72 8.20 36.38
CA PRO A 249 -2.51 7.80 37.77
C PRO A 249 -3.86 7.64 38.47
N ARG A 250 -4.07 6.48 39.08
CA ARG A 250 -5.25 6.22 39.91
C ARG A 250 -4.95 6.71 41.34
N PRO A 251 -5.87 7.46 41.99
CA PRO A 251 -5.69 7.79 43.39
C PRO A 251 -5.50 6.49 44.19
N ARG A 252 -4.49 6.43 45.05
CA ARG A 252 -4.35 5.32 45.99
C ARG A 252 -5.65 5.26 46.80
N PRO A 253 -6.26 4.07 46.99
CA PRO A 253 -7.34 3.96 47.94
C PRO A 253 -6.84 4.54 49.26
N ALA A 254 -7.59 5.49 49.83
CA ALA A 254 -7.31 5.92 51.19
C ALA A 254 -7.28 4.63 52.03
N LEU A 255 -6.18 4.42 52.78
CA LEU A 255 -6.18 3.37 53.79
C LEU A 255 -7.44 3.62 54.61
N GLN A 256 -8.37 2.67 54.60
CA GLN A 256 -9.50 2.73 55.53
C GLN A 256 -8.86 2.91 56.90
N GLU A 257 -9.13 4.03 57.57
CA GLU A 257 -8.80 4.13 58.97
C GLU A 257 -9.37 2.87 59.63
N PRO A 258 -8.58 2.15 60.44
CA PRO A 258 -9.04 0.92 61.05
C PRO A 258 -10.37 1.23 61.73
N ALA A 259 -11.40 0.45 61.40
CA ALA A 259 -12.74 0.64 61.94
C ALA A 259 -12.62 0.82 63.45
N VAL A 260 -13.01 1.98 63.96
CA VAL A 260 -13.06 2.21 65.40
C VAL A 260 -14.04 1.18 65.95
N LEU A 261 -13.54 0.19 66.68
CA LEU A 261 -14.36 -0.84 67.33
C LEU A 261 -15.44 -0.14 68.15
N PRO A 262 -16.71 -0.58 68.08
CA PRO A 262 -17.78 -0.08 68.93
C PRO A 262 -17.32 -0.11 70.39
N GLN A 263 -17.59 0.95 71.17
CA GLN A 263 -17.19 1.08 72.58
C GLN A 263 -17.55 -0.14 73.44
N ALA A 264 -18.58 -0.90 73.05
CA ALA A 264 -19.02 -2.12 73.73
C ALA A 264 -18.01 -3.30 73.69
N LEU A 265 -16.98 -3.24 72.84
CA LEU A 265 -15.90 -4.24 72.75
C LEU A 265 -14.56 -3.73 73.31
N GLN A 266 -14.52 -2.52 73.89
CA GLN A 266 -13.33 -2.01 74.55
C GLN A 266 -13.21 -2.66 75.94
N PRO A 267 -12.11 -3.33 76.28
CA PRO A 267 -11.94 -3.92 77.60
C PRO A 267 -12.00 -2.81 78.67
N ALA A 268 -12.85 -3.02 79.68
CA ALA A 268 -12.97 -2.12 80.82
C ALA A 268 -11.66 -2.10 81.61
N GLY A 269 -10.88 -1.03 81.45
CA GLY A 269 -9.65 -0.82 82.21
C GLY A 269 -8.62 -0.01 81.44
N GLN A 270 -8.79 1.32 81.41
CA GLN A 270 -7.64 2.19 81.18
C GLN A 270 -6.81 2.25 82.47
N PRO A 271 -5.52 1.86 82.48
CA PRO A 271 -4.62 2.36 83.50
C PRO A 271 -4.36 3.86 83.24
N ARG A 272 -4.45 4.65 84.32
CA ARG A 272 -4.08 6.08 84.36
C ARG A 272 -2.82 6.36 83.54
N GLN A 273 -2.92 7.30 82.60
CA GLN A 273 -1.74 7.88 81.95
C GLN A 273 -0.90 8.61 83.00
N VAL A 274 0.33 8.13 83.22
CA VAL A 274 1.38 8.86 83.93
C VAL A 274 1.96 9.88 82.94
N PRO A 275 2.15 11.16 83.31
CA PRO A 275 2.75 12.13 82.40
C PRO A 275 4.20 11.75 82.09
N LEU A 276 4.50 11.58 80.80
CA LEU A 276 5.85 11.40 80.27
C LEU A 276 6.69 12.66 80.54
N ARG A 277 7.89 12.47 81.10
CA ARG A 277 8.94 13.51 81.16
C ARG A 277 9.31 13.96 79.74
N PRO A 278 9.61 15.25 79.50
CA PRO A 278 10.08 15.71 78.20
C PRO A 278 11.48 15.15 77.90
N SER A 279 11.66 14.66 76.68
CA SER A 279 12.96 14.26 76.13
C SER A 279 13.85 15.48 75.87
N PRO A 280 15.19 15.37 76.03
CA PRO A 280 16.12 16.47 75.75
C PRO A 280 16.22 16.75 74.23
N PRO A 281 16.64 17.97 73.84
CA PRO A 281 16.70 18.38 72.44
C PRO A 281 17.77 17.60 71.64
N ALA A 282 17.45 17.33 70.39
CA ALA A 282 18.31 16.65 69.43
C ALA A 282 19.59 17.45 69.12
N ALA A 283 20.73 16.76 69.09
CA ALA A 283 22.01 17.31 68.66
C ALA A 283 22.00 17.65 67.14
N PRO A 284 22.73 18.68 66.70
CA PRO A 284 22.76 19.09 65.30
C PRO A 284 23.55 18.12 64.42
N SER A 285 23.01 17.83 63.22
CA SER A 285 23.70 17.09 62.16
C SER A 285 24.92 17.86 61.62
N PRO A 286 26.07 17.21 61.37
CA PRO A 286 27.21 17.85 60.74
C PRO A 286 26.97 18.13 59.26
N ALA A 287 27.34 19.33 58.83
CA ALA A 287 27.27 19.82 57.47
C ALA A 287 28.09 18.95 56.50
N LYS A 288 27.49 18.59 55.36
CA LYS A 288 28.23 18.05 54.21
C LYS A 288 29.03 19.18 53.56
N GLN A 289 30.35 19.09 53.69
CA GLN A 289 31.32 19.88 52.93
C GLN A 289 31.15 19.63 51.42
N ALA A 290 31.11 20.72 50.65
CA ALA A 290 31.25 20.72 49.21
C ALA A 290 32.70 20.38 48.84
N GLY A 291 32.93 19.14 48.40
CA GLY A 291 34.19 18.69 47.82
C GLY A 291 34.35 19.23 46.40
N ARG A 292 35.23 20.23 46.28
CA ARG A 292 35.75 20.82 45.06
C ARG A 292 36.65 19.79 44.36
N ASN A 293 36.19 19.18 43.26
CA ASN A 293 37.07 18.45 42.35
C ASN A 293 37.32 19.30 41.10
N GLN A 294 38.47 19.97 41.11
CA GLN A 294 39.20 20.35 39.91
C GLN A 294 39.89 19.11 39.36
N ARG A 295 39.74 18.87 38.05
CA ARG A 295 40.69 18.21 37.16
C ARG A 295 40.22 18.52 35.73
N GLU A 296 40.82 19.55 35.15
CA GLU A 296 41.91 19.45 34.18
C GLU A 296 41.38 19.02 32.80
N VAL A 297 41.27 20.05 31.96
CA VAL A 297 41.10 19.97 30.52
C VAL A 297 42.50 19.88 29.94
N GLU A 298 42.78 18.86 29.14
CA GLU A 298 43.77 18.97 28.07
C GLU A 298 43.22 18.38 26.76
N PRO A 299 43.57 18.96 25.60
CA PRO A 299 43.06 18.55 24.29
C PRO A 299 44.11 17.72 23.49
N TRP A 300 43.72 17.35 22.26
CA TRP A 300 44.52 16.78 21.15
C TRP A 300 44.60 15.25 21.08
N HIS A 301 43.80 14.62 20.20
CA HIS A 301 44.06 14.38 18.77
C HIS A 301 42.83 13.78 18.09
#